data_AF-A0AAI9CA35-F1
#
_entry.id   AF-A0AAI9CA35-F1
#
_cell.length_a   1.000
_cell.length_b   1.000
_cell.length_c   1.000
_cell.angle_alpha   90.00
_cell.angle_beta   90.00
_cell.angle_gamma   90.00
#
_symmetry.space_group_name_H-M   'P 1'
#
loop_
_entity.id
_entity.type
_entity.pdbx_description
1 polymer ?
#
loop_
_entity_poly.entity_id
_entity_poly.type
_entity_poly.pdbx_seq_one_letter_code
_entity_poly.pdbx_strand_id
1 'polypeptide(L)'
;MNVQILAVHGQGDYQTEYVTLRVLDDCDLGKYQLCDSTYTAENTVSNRLRHVYWFPDKQVVKGDLIALWTKPGKETTGKTRDGHTIHHFYWDLKTAVWNNDGDAAVLQRLANWSLFPAKR
;
A
#
# COMPACT_ATOMS: atom_id res chain seq x y z
N MET A 1 14.46 3.62 -1.26
CA MET A 1 13.35 2.96 -1.98
C MET A 1 12.82 3.93 -3.04
N ASN A 2 12.22 3.44 -4.13
CA ASN A 2 11.70 4.32 -5.21
C ASN A 2 10.23 4.70 -4.97
N VAL A 3 9.59 4.13 -3.95
CA VAL A 3 8.24 4.48 -3.50
C VAL A 3 8.28 4.71 -1.99
N GLN A 4 7.55 5.70 -1.50
CA GLN A 4 7.44 6.01 -0.07
C GLN A 4 5.98 6.18 0.36
N ILE A 5 5.66 5.81 1.60
CA ILE A 5 4.39 6.20 2.24
C ILE A 5 4.44 7.70 2.54
N LEU A 6 3.36 8.41 2.20
CA LEU A 6 3.16 9.81 2.62
C LEU A 6 2.28 9.89 3.86
N ALA A 7 1.14 9.20 3.86
CA ALA A 7 0.17 9.27 4.94
C ALA A 7 -0.84 8.11 4.88
N VAL A 8 -1.39 7.78 6.05
CA VAL A 8 -2.64 7.05 6.21
C VAL A 8 -3.74 8.08 6.43
N HIS A 9 -4.85 7.97 5.70
CA HIS A 9 -6.01 8.85 5.78
C HIS A 9 -7.22 8.07 6.28
N GLY A 10 -8.20 8.76 6.86
CA GLY A 10 -9.48 8.15 7.27
C GLY A 10 -9.31 7.03 8.30
N GLN A 11 -8.29 7.12 9.16
CA GLN A 11 -7.93 6.07 10.12
C GLN A 11 -9.16 5.61 10.93
N GLY A 12 -9.43 4.31 10.92
CA GLY A 12 -10.57 3.71 11.62
C GLY A 12 -11.93 3.90 10.95
N ASP A 13 -12.03 4.70 9.88
CA ASP A 13 -13.24 4.86 9.07
C ASP A 13 -13.08 4.19 7.70
N TYR A 14 -13.61 2.98 7.62
CA TYR A 14 -13.63 2.15 6.41
C TYR A 14 -14.11 2.89 5.13
N GLN A 15 -15.04 3.84 5.25
CA GLN A 15 -15.57 4.54 4.06
C GLN A 15 -14.55 5.49 3.43
N THR A 16 -13.66 6.02 4.26
CA THR A 16 -12.71 7.09 3.90
C THR A 16 -11.24 6.69 4.06
N GLU A 17 -10.96 5.46 4.50
CA GLU A 17 -9.59 5.00 4.78
C GLU A 17 -8.81 4.61 3.51
N TYR A 18 -7.62 5.18 3.38
CA TYR A 18 -6.65 4.84 2.33
C TYR A 18 -5.23 5.28 2.70
N VAL A 19 -4.24 4.70 2.02
CA VAL A 19 -2.83 5.13 2.11
C VAL A 19 -2.43 5.84 0.84
N THR A 20 -1.76 6.97 1.00
CA THR A 20 -1.12 7.67 -0.11
C THR A 20 0.37 7.33 -0.16
N LEU A 21 0.86 6.91 -1.32
CA LEU A 21 2.28 6.71 -1.60
C LEU A 21 2.74 7.68 -2.70
N ARG A 22 4.03 8.04 -2.68
CA ARG A 22 4.68 8.76 -3.78
C ARG A 22 5.76 7.92 -4.44
N VAL A 23 5.77 7.96 -5.77
CA VAL A 23 6.86 7.47 -6.60
C VAL A 23 7.98 8.52 -6.63
N LEU A 24 9.14 8.16 -6.06
CA LEU A 24 10.34 8.99 -5.98
C LEU A 24 11.24 8.83 -7.22
N ASP A 25 11.14 7.69 -7.89
CA ASP A 25 11.88 7.37 -9.11
C ASP A 25 11.13 6.32 -9.92
N ASP A 26 11.37 6.27 -11.23
CA ASP A 26 10.71 5.34 -12.15
C ASP A 26 10.90 3.89 -11.68
N CYS A 27 9.80 3.14 -11.60
CA CYS A 27 9.85 1.75 -11.15
C CYS A 27 8.63 0.94 -11.55
N ASP A 28 8.74 -0.38 -11.32
CA ASP A 28 7.63 -1.31 -11.38
C ASP A 28 6.99 -1.45 -10.01
N LEU A 29 5.72 -1.05 -9.90
CA LEU A 29 4.96 -1.11 -8.66
C LEU A 29 4.70 -2.56 -8.21
N GLY A 30 4.71 -3.53 -9.12
CA GLY A 30 4.55 -4.96 -8.81
C GLY A 30 5.65 -5.53 -7.91
N LYS A 31 6.74 -4.78 -7.71
CA LYS A 31 7.83 -5.11 -6.79
C LYS A 31 7.59 -4.60 -5.37
N TYR A 32 6.40 -4.11 -5.06
CA TYR A 32 6.06 -3.57 -3.75
C TYR A 32 4.87 -4.32 -3.12
N GLN A 33 4.92 -4.40 -1.79
CA GLN A 33 3.81 -4.86 -0.97
C GLN A 33 3.57 -3.88 0.17
N LEU A 34 2.31 -3.72 0.56
CA LEU A 34 1.91 -2.96 1.74
C LEU A 34 1.18 -3.88 2.71
N CYS A 35 1.43 -3.76 4.00
CA CYS A 35 0.71 -4.51 5.03
C CYS A 35 0.48 -3.66 6.28
N ASP A 36 -0.48 -4.07 7.11
CA ASP A 36 -0.55 -3.56 8.48
C ASP A 36 0.35 -4.35 9.41
N SER A 37 0.88 -3.62 10.38
CA SER A 37 1.60 -4.19 11.50
C SER A 37 1.19 -3.45 12.77
N THR A 38 1.21 -4.16 13.89
CA THR A 38 1.11 -3.53 15.20
C THR A 38 2.47 -2.96 15.58
N TYR A 39 2.56 -1.66 15.77
CA TYR A 39 3.71 -0.97 16.31
C TYR A 39 3.91 -1.39 17.77
N THR A 40 4.94 -2.17 18.02
CA THR A 40 5.26 -2.65 19.37
C THR A 40 6.23 -1.74 20.11
N ALA A 41 7.09 -0.99 19.39
CA ALA A 41 8.04 0.04 19.87
C ALA A 41 8.85 0.60 18.68
N GLU A 42 9.59 1.70 18.87
CA GLU A 42 10.57 2.21 17.89
C GLU A 42 11.55 1.10 17.46
N ASN A 43 11.70 0.91 16.14
CA ASN A 43 12.60 -0.06 15.50
C ASN A 43 12.33 -1.55 15.76
N THR A 44 11.14 -1.93 16.22
CA THR A 44 10.72 -3.35 16.31
C THR A 44 9.69 -3.70 15.24
N VAL A 45 9.97 -4.75 14.47
CA VAL A 45 9.02 -5.28 13.47
C VAL A 45 8.22 -6.40 14.13
N SER A 46 6.91 -6.21 14.25
CA SER A 46 6.02 -7.31 14.63
C SER A 46 6.00 -8.36 13.52
N ASN A 47 6.12 -9.63 13.90
CA ASN A 47 5.96 -10.74 12.95
C ASN A 47 4.49 -10.98 12.55
N ARG A 48 3.55 -10.22 13.12
CA ARG A 48 2.14 -10.22 12.74
C ARG A 48 1.93 -9.23 11.59
N LEU A 49 2.38 -9.62 10.40
CA LEU A 49 2.00 -8.95 9.17
C LEU A 49 0.62 -9.48 8.77
N ARG A 50 -0.39 -8.62 8.84
CA ARG A 50 -1.76 -8.94 8.39
C ARG A 50 -2.07 -8.09 7.18
N HIS A 51 -3.24 -8.37 6.60
CA HIS A 51 -3.81 -7.71 5.42
C HIS A 51 -2.70 -7.27 4.47
N VAL A 52 -2.14 -8.19 3.68
CA VAL A 52 -1.06 -7.86 2.74
C VAL A 52 -1.69 -7.49 1.39
N TYR A 53 -1.30 -6.36 0.83
CA TYR A 53 -1.58 -5.97 -0.55
C TYR A 53 -0.32 -6.15 -1.36
N TRP A 54 -0.38 -7.01 -2.37
CA TRP A 54 0.62 -7.04 -3.41
C TRP A 54 0.12 -6.18 -4.56
N PHE A 55 0.83 -5.09 -4.86
CA PHE A 55 0.49 -4.27 -6.01
C PHE A 55 0.64 -5.09 -7.31
N PRO A 56 -0.22 -4.87 -8.32
CA PRO A 56 -0.03 -5.49 -9.63
C PRO A 56 1.18 -4.88 -10.35
N ASP A 57 1.72 -5.63 -11.31
CA ASP A 57 2.76 -5.13 -12.21
C ASP A 57 2.25 -3.89 -12.95
N LYS A 58 2.93 -2.77 -12.71
CA LYS A 58 2.56 -1.46 -13.28
C LYS A 58 3.77 -0.55 -13.28
N GLN A 59 4.18 -0.12 -14.48
CA GLN A 59 5.21 0.89 -14.62
C GLN A 59 4.67 2.24 -14.18
N VAL A 60 5.37 2.88 -13.24
CA VAL A 60 5.04 4.18 -12.68
C VAL A 60 6.25 5.10 -12.77
N VAL A 61 6.00 6.39 -12.97
CA VAL A 61 7.06 7.38 -13.17
C VAL A 61 7.21 8.29 -11.96
N LYS A 62 8.39 8.89 -11.81
CA LYS A 62 8.68 9.86 -10.75
C LYS A 62 7.60 10.95 -10.65
N GLY A 63 7.13 11.17 -9.42
CA GLY A 63 6.10 12.14 -9.09
C GLY A 63 4.68 11.59 -9.11
N ASP A 64 4.44 10.40 -9.69
CA ASP A 64 3.15 9.73 -9.60
C ASP A 64 2.74 9.48 -8.15
N LEU A 65 1.43 9.44 -7.97
CA LEU A 65 0.76 9.14 -6.71
C LEU A 65 0.07 7.78 -6.77
N ILE A 66 0.06 7.09 -5.65
CA ILE A 66 -0.71 5.86 -5.45
C ILE A 66 -1.64 6.08 -4.28
N ALA A 67 -2.92 5.83 -4.47
CA ALA A 67 -3.92 5.79 -3.40
C ALA A 67 -4.42 4.35 -3.26
N LEU A 68 -4.03 3.66 -2.19
CA LEU A 68 -4.52 2.33 -1.86
C LEU A 68 -5.65 2.45 -0.84
N TRP A 69 -6.89 2.29 -1.31
CA TRP A 69 -8.09 2.29 -0.49
C TRP A 69 -8.27 0.94 0.17
N THR A 70 -8.68 0.91 1.44
CA THR A 70 -8.89 -0.38 2.15
C THR A 70 -10.17 -1.08 1.69
N LYS A 71 -11.14 -0.32 1.18
CA LYS A 71 -12.44 -0.83 0.69
C LYS A 71 -12.43 -1.47 -0.70
N PRO A 72 -13.53 -2.11 -1.12
CA PRO A 72 -13.74 -2.59 -2.47
C PRO A 72 -13.82 -1.44 -3.47
N GLY A 73 -13.36 -1.71 -4.68
CA GLY A 73 -13.47 -0.78 -5.78
C GLY A 73 -12.76 -1.31 -7.01
N LYS A 74 -12.77 -0.49 -8.06
CA LYS A 74 -12.14 -0.82 -9.33
C LYS A 74 -10.97 0.11 -9.56
N GLU A 75 -9.85 -0.45 -9.98
CA GLU A 75 -8.68 0.35 -10.33
C GLU A 75 -9.03 1.44 -11.35
N THR A 76 -8.57 2.65 -11.05
CA THR A 76 -8.72 3.81 -11.92
C THR A 76 -7.46 4.66 -11.88
N THR A 77 -7.32 5.55 -12.85
CA THR A 77 -6.27 6.56 -12.86
C THR A 77 -6.89 7.93 -13.02
N GLY A 78 -6.23 8.94 -12.44
CA GLY A 78 -6.61 10.33 -12.54
C GLY A 78 -5.39 11.21 -12.74
N LYS A 79 -5.62 12.53 -12.74
CA LYS A 79 -4.55 13.54 -12.77
C LYS A 79 -4.61 14.38 -11.51
N THR A 80 -3.44 14.60 -10.92
CA THR A 80 -3.25 15.55 -9.83
C THR A 80 -3.27 16.98 -10.37
N ARG A 81 -3.42 17.96 -9.48
CA ARG A 81 -3.39 19.38 -9.86
C ARG A 81 -2.09 19.78 -10.58
N ASP A 82 -1.00 19.13 -10.21
CA ASP A 82 0.34 19.43 -10.72
C ASP A 82 0.70 18.56 -11.95
N GLY A 83 -0.29 17.85 -12.53
CA GLY A 83 -0.16 17.11 -13.79
C GLY A 83 0.32 15.66 -13.67
N HIS A 84 0.80 15.23 -12.50
CA HIS A 84 1.19 13.84 -12.24
C HIS A 84 -0.02 12.89 -12.25
N THR A 85 0.21 11.61 -12.53
CA THR A 85 -0.84 10.59 -12.48
C THR A 85 -1.09 10.17 -11.04
N ILE A 86 -2.35 9.97 -10.68
CA ILE A 86 -2.74 9.27 -9.44
C ILE A 86 -3.37 7.93 -9.81
N HIS A 87 -2.82 6.85 -9.25
CA HIS A 87 -3.27 5.48 -9.44
C HIS A 87 -4.11 5.06 -8.23
N HIS A 88 -5.37 4.73 -8.44
CA HIS A 88 -6.27 4.29 -7.38
C HIS A 88 -6.35 2.77 -7.38
N PHE A 89 -5.97 2.17 -6.24
CA PHE A 89 -6.05 0.74 -5.96
C PHE A 89 -6.98 0.49 -4.80
N TYR A 90 -7.46 -0.74 -4.69
CA TYR A 90 -8.47 -1.15 -3.73
C TYR A 90 -8.07 -2.49 -3.14
N TRP A 91 -8.00 -2.55 -1.80
CA TRP A 91 -7.59 -3.73 -1.04
C TRP A 91 -8.73 -4.74 -0.89
N ASP A 92 -9.95 -4.36 -1.27
CA ASP A 92 -11.14 -5.22 -1.25
C ASP A 92 -11.49 -5.78 0.14
N LEU A 93 -11.10 -5.07 1.20
CA LEU A 93 -11.50 -5.37 2.57
C LEU A 93 -12.88 -4.79 2.84
N LYS A 94 -13.58 -5.26 3.87
CA LYS A 94 -14.91 -4.73 4.30
C LYS A 94 -14.85 -4.01 5.64
N THR A 95 -13.65 -3.60 6.04
CA THR A 95 -13.31 -3.07 7.36
C THR A 95 -12.11 -2.14 7.22
N ALA A 96 -11.99 -1.18 8.15
CA ALA A 96 -10.80 -0.38 8.30
C ALA A 96 -9.63 -1.26 8.77
N VAL A 97 -8.41 -0.86 8.41
CA VAL A 97 -7.17 -1.58 8.69
C VAL A 97 -6.45 -0.98 9.90
N TRP A 98 -6.36 0.35 9.99
CA TRP A 98 -5.66 1.04 11.08
C TRP A 98 -6.68 1.55 12.09
N ASN A 99 -7.24 0.66 12.90
CA ASN A 99 -8.32 1.00 13.84
C ASN A 99 -7.94 0.85 15.32
N ASN A 100 -6.69 0.48 15.62
CA ASN A 100 -6.17 0.39 16.98
C ASN A 100 -4.99 1.34 17.18
N ASP A 101 -4.78 1.72 18.44
CA ASP A 101 -3.60 2.47 18.84
C ASP A 101 -2.33 1.67 18.53
N GLY A 102 -1.39 2.31 17.85
CA GLY A 102 -0.16 1.69 17.40
C GLY A 102 -0.28 0.91 16.09
N ASP A 103 -1.40 0.91 15.36
CA ASP A 103 -1.37 0.32 14.02
C ASP A 103 -0.46 1.16 13.08
N ALA A 104 0.34 0.49 12.26
CA ALA A 104 1.28 1.12 11.33
C ALA A 104 1.19 0.51 9.93
N ALA A 105 1.39 1.34 8.90
CA ALA A 105 1.53 0.89 7.53
C ALA A 105 2.99 0.54 7.23
N VAL A 106 3.24 -0.65 6.69
CA VAL A 106 4.59 -1.11 6.34
C VAL A 106 4.66 -1.32 4.83
N LEU A 107 5.53 -0.56 4.16
CA LEU A 107 5.83 -0.72 2.73
C LEU A 107 7.11 -1.52 2.57
N GLN A 108 7.04 -2.59 1.79
CA GLN A 108 8.17 -3.47 1.49
C GLN A 108 8.46 -3.42 -0.01
N ARG A 109 9.75 -3.38 -0.37
CA ARG A 109 10.21 -3.60 -1.74
C ARG A 109 10.77 -5.02 -1.83
N LEU A 110 10.19 -5.83 -2.70
CA LEU A 110 10.65 -7.18 -2.97
C LEU A 110 11.76 -7.14 -4.03
N ALA A 111 12.95 -7.61 -3.66
CA ALA A 111 14.04 -7.77 -4.61
C ALA A 111 13.84 -9.04 -5.46
N ASN A 112 13.45 -10.15 -4.81
CA ASN A 112 13.21 -11.45 -5.43
C ASN A 112 12.05 -12.14 -4.71
N TRP A 113 11.31 -12.99 -5.42
CA TRP A 113 10.30 -13.87 -4.86
C TRP A 113 10.13 -15.11 -5.76
N SER A 114 9.59 -16.19 -5.20
CA SER A 114 9.26 -17.40 -5.94
C SER A 114 8.04 -18.06 -5.32
N LEU A 115 7.13 -18.57 -6.14
CA LEU A 115 6.02 -19.40 -5.66
C LEU A 115 6.49 -20.83 -5.49
N PHE A 116 6.17 -21.44 -4.34
CA PHE A 116 6.30 -22.87 -4.13
C PHE A 116 4.90 -23.44 -3.84
N PRO A 117 4.33 -24.26 -4.74
CA PRO A 117 2.97 -24.73 -4.59
C PRO A 117 2.86 -25.72 -3.43
N ALA A 118 1.81 -25.59 -2.63
CA ALA A 118 1.45 -26.60 -1.64
C ALA A 118 1.06 -27.89 -2.36
N LYS A 119 1.60 -29.01 -1.91
CA LYS A 119 1.13 -30.32 -2.35
C LYS A 119 -0.27 -30.54 -1.78
N ARG A 120 -1.21 -30.90 -2.64
CA ARG A 120 -2.51 -31.42 -2.21
C ARG A 120 -2.36 -32.82 -1.65
#